data_AF-A0A954PCS6-F1
#
_entry.id   AF-A0A954PCS6-F1
#
_cell.length_a   1.000
_cell.length_b   1.000
_cell.length_c   1.000
_cell.angle_alpha   90.00
_cell.angle_beta   90.00
_cell.angle_gamma   90.00
#
_symmetry.space_group_name_H-M   'P 1'
#
loop_
_entity.id
_entity.type
_entity.pdbx_description
1 polymer ?
#
loop_
_entity_poly.entity_id
_entity_poly.type
_entity_poly.pdbx_seq_one_letter_code
_entity_poly.pdbx_strand_id
1 'polypeptide(L)'
;MVTHHVGNQLPAGSAGDRLTKLLDSIPFNEISRLEVNHKQLRLLRHLPAAEGFKICHISDLHFTGQLNIDHYQFVVDRVLEFEADLIAITGDIIDYARCLPWLEPVLGRLQARYGCLFLLGNHDRRLSDVDEPARILSQLGHVDTGKRDVLIHTPTMRISVSGNERPWLERHDCAGQSNLAGVSQDTTRAFPELRLGLSHSPDQLPWARGLALDLLLAGHTHGGQVRFPLIGPIVAPSRYGSRFASGVFARAPTLMHVSRGIAGTHPLRWRCLPEVSLLTLHS
;
A
#
# COMPACT_ATOMS: atom_id res chain seq x y z
N MET A 1 -12.83 -10.70 -10.67
CA MET A 1 -12.44 -10.27 -12.03
C MET A 1 -11.46 -9.11 -11.88
N VAL A 2 -10.34 -9.11 -12.60
CA VAL A 2 -9.40 -7.97 -12.60
C VAL A 2 -9.60 -7.26 -13.93
N THR A 3 -10.04 -6.01 -13.88
CA THR A 3 -10.05 -5.14 -15.06
C THR A 3 -8.78 -4.32 -15.03
N HIS A 4 -7.95 -4.50 -16.07
CA HIS A 4 -6.73 -3.73 -16.28
C HIS A 4 -7.05 -2.58 -17.23
N HIS A 5 -6.89 -1.34 -16.77
CA HIS A 5 -6.73 -0.21 -17.69
C HIS A 5 -5.22 -0.02 -17.89
N VAL A 6 -4.75 -0.35 -19.10
CA VAL A 6 -3.33 -0.20 -19.47
C VAL A 6 -2.98 1.29 -19.44
N GLY A 7 -1.91 1.58 -18.71
CA GLY A 7 -1.57 2.86 -18.10
C GLY A 7 -1.49 4.07 -19.02
N ASN A 8 -1.92 5.20 -18.49
CA ASN A 8 -1.58 6.53 -18.99
C ASN A 8 -0.05 6.70 -18.92
N GLN A 9 0.56 7.21 -20.00
CA GLN A 9 1.94 7.66 -19.97
C GLN A 9 2.11 8.74 -18.89
N LEU A 10 3.21 8.67 -18.13
CA LEU A 10 3.56 9.76 -17.22
C LEU A 10 3.74 11.07 -17.99
N PRO A 11 3.59 12.23 -17.31
CA PRO A 11 3.99 13.51 -17.86
C PRO A 11 5.44 13.47 -18.36
N ALA A 12 5.70 14.16 -19.48
CA ALA A 12 7.06 14.31 -20.01
C ALA A 12 7.96 14.96 -18.95
N GLY A 13 9.13 14.36 -18.69
CA GLY A 13 10.09 14.87 -17.71
C GLY A 13 10.01 14.26 -16.30
N SER A 14 9.23 13.18 -16.11
CA SER A 14 9.12 12.45 -14.84
C SER A 14 10.41 11.77 -14.36
N ALA A 15 11.36 11.49 -15.26
CA ALA A 15 12.71 11.03 -14.93
C ALA A 15 13.60 12.19 -14.44
N GLY A 16 13.96 12.15 -13.16
CA GLY A 16 14.63 13.25 -12.45
C GLY A 16 16.13 13.39 -12.69
N ASP A 17 16.81 12.31 -13.06
CA ASP A 17 18.24 12.34 -13.37
C ASP A 17 18.58 11.68 -14.73
N ARG A 18 19.84 11.84 -15.16
CA ARG A 18 20.33 11.28 -16.43
C ARG A 18 20.31 9.75 -16.44
N LEU A 19 20.55 9.12 -15.29
CA LEU A 19 20.57 7.67 -15.15
C LEU A 19 19.17 7.08 -15.33
N THR A 20 18.16 7.69 -14.72
CA THR A 20 16.75 7.31 -14.84
C THR A 20 16.28 7.46 -16.27
N LYS A 21 16.64 8.56 -16.96
CA LYS A 21 16.33 8.74 -18.39
C LYS A 21 16.97 7.67 -19.26
N LEU A 22 18.23 7.30 -18.97
CA LEU A 22 18.92 6.22 -19.68
C LEU A 22 18.23 4.87 -19.43
N LEU A 23 17.92 4.56 -18.17
CA LEU A 23 17.28 3.29 -17.81
C LEU A 23 15.86 3.19 -18.39
N ASP A 24 15.09 4.28 -18.42
CA ASP A 24 13.75 4.33 -19.01
C ASP A 24 13.78 4.10 -20.54
N SER A 25 14.89 4.42 -21.21
CA SER A 25 15.07 4.12 -22.63
C SER A 25 15.33 2.62 -22.93
N ILE A 26 15.60 1.81 -21.90
CA ILE A 26 15.81 0.37 -22.06
C ILE A 26 14.49 -0.30 -22.48
N PRO A 27 14.47 -1.11 -23.57
CA PRO A 27 13.28 -1.81 -23.99
C PRO A 27 12.62 -2.61 -22.86
N PHE A 28 11.31 -2.42 -22.73
CA PHE A 28 10.46 -3.02 -21.69
C PHE A 28 10.76 -2.62 -20.25
N ASN A 29 11.61 -1.61 -20.00
CA ASN A 29 11.57 -0.93 -18.73
C ASN A 29 10.31 -0.05 -18.66
N GLU A 30 9.50 -0.25 -17.65
CA GLU A 30 8.17 0.37 -17.52
C GLU A 30 8.06 1.28 -16.30
N ILE A 31 9.20 1.70 -15.74
CA ILE A 31 9.24 2.56 -14.54
C ILE A 31 8.49 3.88 -14.76
N SER A 32 8.44 4.39 -16.00
CA SER A 32 7.73 5.61 -16.37
C SER A 32 6.25 5.41 -16.72
N ARG A 33 5.68 4.27 -16.37
CA ARG A 33 4.27 3.94 -16.62
C ARG A 33 3.62 3.53 -15.31
N LEU A 34 2.31 3.75 -15.22
CA LEU A 34 1.54 3.38 -14.04
C LEU A 34 0.36 2.53 -14.46
N GLU A 35 0.24 1.34 -13.88
CA GLU A 35 -0.92 0.49 -14.08
C GLU A 35 -2.00 0.79 -13.03
N VAL A 36 -3.16 1.25 -13.50
CA VAL A 36 -4.32 1.53 -12.65
C VAL A 36 -5.22 0.29 -12.62
N ASN A 37 -5.27 -0.36 -11.47
CA ASN A 37 -5.90 -1.67 -11.29
C ASN A 37 -7.22 -1.56 -10.53
N HIS A 38 -8.26 -2.23 -11.03
CA HIS A 38 -9.50 -2.46 -10.29
C HIS A 38 -9.64 -3.96 -10.03
N LYS A 39 -9.61 -4.35 -8.75
CA LYS A 39 -9.67 -5.75 -8.33
C LYS A 39 -10.89 -6.00 -7.47
N GLN A 40 -11.74 -6.91 -7.92
CA GLN A 40 -12.87 -7.41 -7.13
C GLN A 40 -12.37 -8.54 -6.21
N LEU A 41 -12.37 -8.31 -4.90
CA LEU A 41 -11.87 -9.22 -3.88
C LEU A 41 -13.02 -9.89 -3.13
N ARG A 42 -13.24 -11.19 -3.40
CA ARG A 42 -14.16 -11.99 -2.59
C ARG A 42 -13.46 -12.43 -1.30
N LEU A 43 -13.95 -11.94 -0.16
CA LEU A 43 -13.49 -12.35 1.16
C LEU A 43 -13.74 -13.85 1.37
N LEU A 44 -12.89 -14.50 2.16
CA LEU A 44 -13.04 -15.94 2.46
C LEU A 44 -14.15 -16.19 3.49
N ARG A 45 -14.38 -15.22 4.37
CA ARG A 45 -15.51 -15.19 5.30
C ARG A 45 -16.67 -14.43 4.67
N HIS A 46 -17.88 -14.96 4.85
CA HIS A 46 -19.10 -14.26 4.45
C HIS A 46 -19.31 -13.04 5.36
N LEU A 47 -19.18 -11.83 4.79
CA LEU A 47 -19.32 -10.54 5.46
C LEU A 47 -20.10 -9.56 4.56
N PRO A 48 -21.43 -9.69 4.45
CA PRO A 48 -22.25 -8.84 3.57
C PRO A 48 -22.14 -7.34 3.84
N ALA A 49 -21.81 -6.94 5.07
CA ALA A 49 -21.65 -5.54 5.43
C ALA A 49 -20.43 -4.86 4.78
N ALA A 50 -19.49 -5.64 4.23
CA ALA A 50 -18.34 -5.16 3.47
C ALA A 50 -18.59 -5.13 1.95
N GLU A 51 -19.77 -5.52 1.48
CA GLU A 51 -20.09 -5.58 0.05
C GLU A 51 -19.95 -4.18 -0.59
N GLY A 52 -19.11 -4.11 -1.63
CA GLY A 52 -18.85 -2.87 -2.36
C GLY A 52 -17.87 -1.90 -1.67
N PHE A 53 -17.38 -2.21 -0.46
CA PHE A 53 -16.42 -1.35 0.24
C PHE A 53 -15.12 -1.23 -0.56
N LYS A 54 -14.64 -0.01 -0.79
CA LYS A 54 -13.50 0.28 -1.66
C LYS A 54 -12.26 0.68 -0.87
N ILE A 55 -11.18 -0.06 -1.04
CA ILE A 55 -9.87 0.27 -0.45
C ILE A 55 -8.88 0.57 -1.58
N CYS A 56 -8.33 1.79 -1.60
CA CYS A 56 -7.17 2.08 -2.43
C CYS A 56 -5.91 1.60 -1.70
N HIS A 57 -5.12 0.76 -2.35
CA HIS A 57 -3.88 0.24 -1.82
C HIS A 57 -2.69 0.69 -2.67
N ILE A 58 -1.77 1.40 -2.02
CA ILE A 58 -0.50 1.85 -2.57
C ILE A 58 0.66 1.40 -1.67
N SER A 59 1.84 1.23 -2.25
CA SER A 59 3.02 0.78 -1.51
C SER A 59 4.30 1.18 -2.23
N ASP A 60 5.43 1.07 -1.55
CA ASP A 60 6.79 1.23 -2.08
C ASP A 60 6.93 2.50 -2.94
N LEU A 61 6.67 3.66 -2.33
CA LEU A 61 6.76 4.96 -3.01
C LEU A 61 8.20 5.37 -3.27
N HIS A 62 9.15 4.93 -2.44
CA HIS A 62 10.59 5.20 -2.59
C HIS A 62 10.91 6.63 -3.01
N PHE A 63 10.58 7.60 -2.16
CA PHE A 63 11.00 8.99 -2.38
C PHE A 63 12.53 9.10 -2.35
N THR A 64 13.11 8.95 -3.53
CA THR A 64 14.56 8.91 -3.78
C THR A 64 15.05 10.15 -4.54
N GLY A 65 14.16 10.87 -5.22
CA GLY A 65 14.51 11.94 -6.16
C GLY A 65 14.99 11.44 -7.53
N GLN A 66 15.03 10.13 -7.79
CA GLN A 66 15.27 9.60 -9.13
C GLN A 66 14.07 9.82 -10.05
N LEU A 67 12.87 9.63 -9.52
CA LEU A 67 11.61 10.12 -10.10
C LEU A 67 11.29 11.50 -9.50
N ASN A 68 10.83 12.41 -10.35
CA ASN A 68 10.45 13.76 -9.95
C ASN A 68 9.15 13.79 -9.15
N ILE A 69 8.93 14.86 -8.39
CA ILE A 69 7.70 15.06 -7.62
C ILE A 69 6.43 14.95 -8.49
N ASP A 70 6.49 15.40 -9.76
CA ASP A 70 5.39 15.33 -10.73
C ASP A 70 4.91 13.89 -10.98
N HIS A 71 5.81 12.89 -10.90
CA HIS A 71 5.43 11.48 -11.00
C HIS A 71 4.48 11.10 -9.85
N TYR A 72 4.84 11.48 -8.63
CA TYR A 72 4.05 11.14 -7.45
C TYR A 72 2.77 11.96 -7.38
N GLN A 73 2.78 13.22 -7.82
CA GLN A 73 1.56 14.02 -7.95
C GLN A 73 0.58 13.38 -8.95
N PHE A 74 1.08 12.91 -10.10
CA PHE A 74 0.28 12.16 -11.07
C PHE A 74 -0.30 10.86 -10.48
N VAL A 75 0.49 10.10 -9.71
CA VAL A 75 0.01 8.90 -9.02
C VAL A 75 -1.10 9.25 -8.04
N VAL A 76 -0.93 10.30 -7.24
CA VAL A 76 -1.95 10.78 -6.29
C VAL A 76 -3.21 11.21 -7.02
N ASP A 77 -3.12 11.86 -8.18
CA ASP A 77 -4.30 12.20 -8.99
C ASP A 77 -5.10 10.96 -9.37
N ARG A 78 -4.42 9.87 -9.79
CA ARG A 78 -5.08 8.59 -10.10
C ARG A 78 -5.68 7.92 -8.86
N VAL A 79 -5.04 8.06 -7.69
CA VAL A 79 -5.59 7.55 -6.42
C VAL A 79 -6.90 8.28 -6.08
N LEU A 80 -6.94 9.60 -6.23
CA LEU A 80 -8.11 10.40 -5.87
C LEU A 80 -9.30 10.15 -6.81
N GLU A 81 -9.06 9.79 -8.07
CA GLU A 81 -10.10 9.38 -9.03
C GLU A 81 -10.86 8.12 -8.63
N PHE A 82 -10.30 7.29 -7.74
CA PHE A 82 -10.99 6.07 -7.29
C PHE A 82 -12.16 6.32 -6.35
N GLU A 83 -12.22 7.49 -5.71
CA GLU A 83 -13.19 7.79 -4.65
C GLU A 83 -13.28 6.65 -3.63
N ALA A 84 -12.12 6.19 -3.15
CA ALA A 84 -12.03 5.08 -2.22
C ALA A 84 -12.61 5.44 -0.85
N ASP A 85 -13.21 4.46 -0.19
CA ASP A 85 -13.70 4.60 1.19
C ASP A 85 -12.53 4.70 2.18
N LEU A 86 -11.44 4.00 1.89
CA LEU A 86 -10.21 3.95 2.70
C LEU A 86 -8.97 3.95 1.79
N ILE A 87 -7.90 4.62 2.20
CA ILE A 87 -6.58 4.53 1.55
C ILE A 87 -5.61 3.82 2.49
N ALA A 88 -4.78 2.93 1.96
CA ALA A 88 -3.73 2.22 2.70
C ALA A 88 -2.37 2.35 2.00
N ILE A 89 -1.36 2.80 2.73
CA ILE A 89 0.05 2.89 2.33
C ILE A 89 0.86 1.85 3.11
N THR A 90 1.38 0.83 2.44
CA THR A 90 2.01 -0.32 3.11
C THR A 90 3.54 -0.27 3.10
N GLY A 91 4.13 0.89 3.42
CA GLY A 91 5.56 1.05 3.68
C GLY A 91 6.43 1.45 2.48
N ASP A 92 7.72 1.61 2.76
CA ASP A 92 8.76 2.14 1.87
C ASP A 92 8.35 3.46 1.22
N ILE A 93 8.03 4.43 2.07
CA ILE A 93 7.56 5.74 1.65
C ILE A 93 8.75 6.58 1.15
N ILE A 94 9.84 6.60 1.92
CA ILE A 94 10.98 7.48 1.69
C ILE A 94 12.33 6.79 1.90
N ASP A 95 13.29 7.10 1.02
CA ASP A 95 14.66 6.60 1.11
C ASP A 95 15.67 7.65 1.55
N TYR A 96 15.46 8.90 1.14
CA TYR A 96 16.44 9.96 1.35
C TYR A 96 15.80 11.22 1.95
N ALA A 97 16.41 11.73 3.03
CA ALA A 97 15.93 12.89 3.80
C ALA A 97 15.65 14.14 2.93
N ARG A 98 16.40 14.33 1.83
CA ARG A 98 16.16 15.45 0.89
C ARG A 98 14.76 15.45 0.27
N CYS A 99 14.04 14.32 0.31
CA CYS A 99 12.68 14.19 -0.20
C CYS A 99 11.61 14.32 0.91
N LEU A 100 11.98 14.56 2.17
CA LEU A 100 11.00 14.86 3.24
C LEU A 100 10.05 16.01 2.87
N PRO A 101 10.50 17.11 2.21
CA PRO A 101 9.61 18.18 1.79
C PRO A 101 8.55 17.76 0.76
N TRP A 102 8.61 16.53 0.21
CA TRP A 102 7.62 16.03 -0.73
C TRP A 102 6.41 15.40 -0.03
N LEU A 103 6.52 15.02 1.24
CA LEU A 103 5.45 14.35 1.98
C LEU A 103 4.17 15.18 2.03
N GLU A 104 4.27 16.46 2.39
CA GLU A 104 3.13 17.39 2.46
C GLU A 104 2.46 17.63 1.10
N PRO A 105 3.15 18.14 0.06
CA PRO A 105 2.51 18.46 -1.21
C PRO A 105 2.02 17.24 -2.00
N VAL A 106 2.55 16.05 -1.73
CA VAL A 106 2.14 14.81 -2.41
C VAL A 106 1.11 14.06 -1.56
N LEU A 107 1.51 13.61 -0.37
CA LEU A 107 0.69 12.71 0.44
C LEU A 107 -0.33 13.45 1.31
N GLY A 108 -0.11 14.73 1.63
CA GLY A 108 -1.11 15.55 2.33
C GLY A 108 -2.41 15.75 1.53
N ARG A 109 -2.38 15.51 0.22
CA ARG A 109 -3.56 15.53 -0.66
C ARG A 109 -4.44 14.30 -0.53
N LEU A 110 -3.93 13.19 0.00
CA LEU A 110 -4.66 11.93 0.09
C LEU A 110 -5.77 12.05 1.14
N GLN A 111 -7.00 11.98 0.68
CA GLN A 111 -8.17 12.01 1.56
C GLN A 111 -9.16 10.93 1.12
N ALA A 112 -9.68 10.21 2.08
CA ALA A 112 -10.71 9.19 1.89
C ALA A 112 -11.72 9.27 3.03
N ARG A 113 -12.94 8.78 2.78
CA ARG A 113 -14.07 8.93 3.69
C ARG A 113 -13.79 8.44 5.12
N TYR A 114 -13.07 7.32 5.24
CA TYR A 114 -12.70 6.70 6.51
C TYR A 114 -11.21 6.82 6.84
N GLY A 115 -10.51 7.71 6.14
CA GLY A 115 -9.12 8.07 6.41
C GLY A 115 -8.09 7.37 5.52
N CYS A 116 -6.85 7.78 5.72
CA CYS A 116 -5.66 7.24 5.07
C CYS A 116 -4.77 6.60 6.12
N LEU A 117 -4.53 5.31 5.97
CA LEU A 117 -3.75 4.49 6.88
C LEU A 117 -2.37 4.28 6.30
N PHE A 118 -1.35 4.26 7.15
CA PHE A 118 -0.01 3.92 6.72
C PHE A 118 0.75 3.13 7.78
N LEU A 119 1.84 2.52 7.35
CA LEU A 119 2.94 2.05 8.18
C LEU A 119 4.26 2.26 7.43
N LEU A 120 5.38 2.05 8.10
CA LEU A 120 6.72 2.15 7.54
C LEU A 120 7.25 0.78 7.10
N GLY A 121 8.14 0.82 6.10
CA GLY A 121 8.87 -0.32 5.57
C GLY A 121 10.34 -0.33 5.95
N ASN A 122 11.12 -1.14 5.26
CA ASN A 122 12.54 -1.34 5.55
C ASN A 122 13.45 -0.28 4.94
N HIS A 123 12.97 0.54 4.02
CA HIS A 123 13.69 1.68 3.46
C HIS A 123 13.51 2.94 4.30
N ASP A 124 12.36 3.11 4.95
CA ASP A 124 12.12 4.28 5.83
C ASP A 124 13.12 4.35 6.99
N ARG A 125 13.63 3.20 7.46
CA ARG A 125 14.69 3.11 8.48
C ARG A 125 16.05 3.69 8.06
N ARG A 126 16.22 4.06 6.78
CA ARG A 126 17.47 4.63 6.25
C ARG A 126 17.67 6.08 6.65
N LEU A 127 16.61 6.75 7.08
CA LEU A 127 16.71 8.09 7.65
C LEU A 127 17.37 8.03 9.03
N SER A 128 18.07 9.12 9.39
CA SER A 128 18.67 9.24 10.72
C SER A 128 17.63 9.29 11.84
N ASP A 129 16.49 9.93 11.56
CA ASP A 129 15.29 9.88 12.40
C ASP A 129 14.21 9.07 11.65
N VAL A 130 14.06 7.81 12.04
CA VAL A 130 13.12 6.86 11.41
C VAL A 130 11.67 7.29 11.59
N ASP A 131 11.37 8.02 12.67
CA ASP A 131 10.00 8.42 13.00
C ASP A 131 9.61 9.77 12.37
N GLU A 132 10.56 10.52 11.83
CA GLU A 132 10.32 11.81 11.17
C GLU A 132 9.24 11.75 10.07
N PRO A 133 9.30 10.85 9.06
CA PRO A 133 8.26 10.76 8.04
C PRO A 133 6.91 10.38 8.64
N ALA A 134 6.86 9.46 9.60
CA ALA A 134 5.63 9.07 10.26
C ALA A 134 5.00 10.21 11.07
N ARG A 135 5.80 11.05 11.74
CA ARG A 135 5.32 12.25 12.44
C ARG A 135 4.72 13.25 11.46
N ILE A 136 5.39 13.52 10.33
CA ILE A 136 4.89 14.43 9.30
C ILE A 136 3.55 13.91 8.74
N LEU A 137 3.46 12.63 8.37
CA LEU A 137 2.23 12.05 7.86
C LEU A 137 1.10 12.07 8.89
N SER A 138 1.41 11.85 10.16
CA SER A 138 0.43 11.97 11.25
C SER A 138 -0.08 13.40 11.43
N GLN A 139 0.78 14.40 11.29
CA GLN A 139 0.40 15.82 11.32
C GLN A 139 -0.50 16.21 10.13
N LEU A 140 -0.36 15.53 8.99
CA LEU A 140 -1.22 15.66 7.81
C LEU A 140 -2.56 14.93 7.96
N GLY A 141 -2.82 14.27 9.09
CA GLY A 141 -4.07 13.55 9.37
C GLY A 141 -4.07 12.08 8.95
N HIS A 142 -2.94 11.54 8.48
CA HIS A 142 -2.81 10.11 8.20
C HIS A 142 -2.61 9.32 9.49
N VAL A 143 -2.94 8.05 9.45
CA VAL A 143 -3.00 7.21 10.64
C VAL A 143 -1.88 6.19 10.62
N ASP A 144 -0.93 6.33 11.55
CA ASP A 144 0.17 5.37 11.73
C ASP A 144 -0.34 4.09 12.41
N THR A 145 -0.58 3.06 11.60
CA THR A 145 -0.96 1.70 12.05
C THR A 145 0.24 0.88 12.50
N GLY A 146 1.47 1.32 12.22
CA GLY A 146 2.70 0.69 12.70
C GLY A 146 2.91 0.89 14.21
N LYS A 147 2.31 1.94 14.78
CA LYS A 147 2.39 2.25 16.22
C LYS A 147 1.24 1.69 17.05
N ARG A 148 0.07 1.45 16.44
CA ARG A 148 -1.12 1.05 17.18
C ARG A 148 -2.18 0.43 16.30
N ASP A 149 -3.03 -0.35 16.94
CA ASP A 149 -4.25 -0.84 16.32
C ASP A 149 -5.33 0.24 16.33
N VAL A 150 -6.17 0.21 15.30
CA VAL A 150 -7.15 1.26 15.03
C VAL A 150 -8.51 0.62 14.81
N LEU A 151 -9.55 1.24 15.36
CA LEU A 151 -10.93 0.86 15.12
C LEU A 151 -11.65 1.98 14.36
N ILE A 152 -12.14 1.65 13.18
CA ILE A 152 -12.90 2.55 12.31
C ILE A 152 -14.37 2.13 12.34
N HIS A 153 -15.26 3.10 12.47
CA HIS A 153 -16.70 2.88 12.44
C HIS A 153 -17.27 3.35 11.10
N THR A 154 -18.10 2.50 10.50
CA THR A 154 -18.90 2.83 9.32
C THR A 154 -20.38 2.63 9.68
N PRO A 155 -21.33 3.11 8.85
CA PRO A 155 -22.75 2.89 9.10
C PRO A 155 -23.17 1.41 9.16
N THR A 156 -22.41 0.51 8.54
CA THR A 156 -22.79 -0.92 8.37
C THR A 156 -21.89 -1.89 9.11
N MET A 157 -20.63 -1.53 9.39
CA MET A 157 -19.63 -2.40 10.02
C MET A 157 -18.59 -1.62 10.83
N ARG A 158 -17.87 -2.34 11.68
CA ARG A 158 -16.60 -1.90 12.27
C ARG A 158 -15.44 -2.46 11.45
N ILE A 159 -14.35 -1.72 11.36
CA ILE A 159 -13.10 -2.19 10.73
C ILE A 159 -12.02 -2.13 11.79
N SER A 160 -11.56 -3.30 12.26
CA SER A 160 -10.38 -3.39 13.10
C SER A 160 -9.15 -3.47 12.20
N VAL A 161 -8.20 -2.57 12.43
CA VAL A 161 -6.97 -2.49 11.65
C VAL A 161 -5.78 -2.75 12.56
N SER A 162 -4.94 -3.71 12.17
CA SER A 162 -3.67 -4.00 12.82
C SER A 162 -2.52 -3.82 11.83
N GLY A 163 -1.46 -3.13 12.24
CA GLY A 163 -0.24 -2.94 11.43
C GLY A 163 0.91 -3.81 11.93
N ASN A 164 1.78 -4.27 11.01
CA ASN A 164 2.96 -5.05 11.35
C ASN A 164 4.16 -4.70 10.45
N GLU A 165 5.16 -4.05 11.04
CA GLU A 165 6.39 -3.58 10.38
C GLU A 165 7.59 -4.53 10.56
N ARG A 166 7.36 -5.68 11.22
CA ARG A 166 8.41 -6.68 11.39
C ARG A 166 8.79 -7.29 10.04
N PRO A 167 10.05 -7.70 9.87
CA PRO A 167 11.12 -7.74 10.88
C PRO A 167 11.93 -6.45 11.01
N TRP A 168 11.54 -5.35 10.36
CA TRP A 168 12.43 -4.20 10.18
C TRP A 168 12.29 -3.15 11.27
N LEU A 169 11.07 -2.97 11.75
CA LEU A 169 10.75 -2.00 12.79
C LEU A 169 9.87 -2.67 13.86
N GLU A 170 10.10 -2.25 15.10
CA GLU A 170 9.30 -2.65 16.27
C GLU A 170 8.79 -1.39 16.97
N ARG A 171 7.88 -0.67 16.30
CA ARG A 171 7.29 0.60 16.81
C ARG A 171 5.91 0.43 17.44
N HIS A 172 5.35 -0.79 17.40
CA HIS A 172 4.00 -1.07 17.86
C HIS A 172 3.92 -0.98 19.39
N ASP A 173 3.11 -0.04 19.87
CA ASP A 173 2.82 0.14 21.28
C ASP A 173 1.66 -0.79 21.69
N CYS A 174 1.97 -1.76 22.55
CA CYS A 174 1.00 -2.71 23.07
C CYS A 174 -0.08 -2.07 23.97
N ALA A 175 0.05 -0.79 24.32
CA ALA A 175 -0.76 -0.14 25.34
C ALA A 175 -1.98 0.67 24.83
N GLY A 176 -2.22 0.81 23.51
CA GLY A 176 -3.28 1.72 23.03
C GLY A 176 -3.98 1.33 21.73
N GLN A 177 -5.31 1.21 21.78
CA GLN A 177 -6.18 1.24 20.59
C GLN A 177 -6.74 2.66 20.44
N SER A 178 -6.65 3.26 19.24
CA SER A 178 -7.27 4.57 18.98
C SER A 178 -8.54 4.43 18.14
N ASN A 179 -9.62 5.06 18.57
CA ASN A 179 -10.86 5.16 17.80
C ASN A 179 -10.77 6.36 16.85
N LEU A 180 -10.89 6.11 15.54
CA LEU A 180 -11.02 7.20 14.56
C LEU A 180 -12.49 7.50 14.29
N ALA A 181 -12.78 8.78 14.01
CA ALA A 181 -14.15 9.30 13.96
C ALA A 181 -14.91 8.87 12.69
N GLY A 182 -16.19 8.50 12.88
CA GLY A 182 -17.12 8.03 11.83
C GLY A 182 -18.45 7.44 12.38
N VAL A 183 -19.00 8.04 13.44
CA VAL A 183 -20.33 7.85 14.10
C VAL A 183 -20.71 6.47 14.67
N SER A 184 -20.68 6.37 16.01
CA SER A 184 -21.78 5.99 16.93
C SER A 184 -21.18 5.41 18.21
N GLN A 185 -21.39 6.06 19.36
CA GLN A 185 -21.06 5.48 20.68
C GLN A 185 -22.09 4.43 21.13
N ASP A 186 -22.96 3.99 20.23
CA ASP A 186 -23.94 2.95 20.52
C ASP A 186 -23.26 1.57 20.57
N THR A 187 -22.59 1.33 21.70
CA THR A 187 -21.95 0.08 22.08
C THR A 187 -22.94 -1.08 22.24
N THR A 188 -24.25 -0.84 22.11
CA THR A 188 -25.30 -1.86 22.24
C THR A 188 -25.53 -2.65 20.96
N ARG A 189 -25.18 -2.11 19.78
CA ARG A 189 -25.28 -2.83 18.50
C ARG A 189 -24.01 -3.62 18.22
N ALA A 190 -24.13 -4.95 18.16
CA ALA A 190 -23.08 -5.82 17.63
C ALA A 190 -22.95 -5.61 16.11
N PHE A 191 -22.17 -4.62 15.70
CA PHE A 191 -21.84 -4.43 14.29
C PHE A 191 -20.93 -5.56 13.79
N PRO A 192 -21.17 -6.09 12.57
CA PRO A 192 -20.22 -6.98 11.93
C PRO A 192 -18.86 -6.28 11.81
N GLU A 193 -17.79 -7.07 11.88
CA GLU A 193 -16.42 -6.53 11.97
C GLU A 193 -15.59 -7.06 10.80
N LEU A 194 -14.96 -6.18 10.04
CA LEU A 194 -13.91 -6.50 9.07
C LEU A 194 -12.54 -6.39 9.76
N ARG A 195 -11.72 -7.44 9.68
CA ARG A 195 -10.37 -7.47 10.24
C ARG A 195 -9.35 -7.24 9.14
N LEU A 196 -8.78 -6.04 9.11
CA LEU A 196 -7.83 -5.59 8.10
C LEU A 196 -6.40 -5.58 8.67
N GLY A 197 -5.47 -6.18 7.95
CA GLY A 197 -4.04 -6.13 8.25
C GLY A 197 -3.30 -5.27 7.25
N LEU A 198 -2.40 -4.43 7.74
CA LEU A 198 -1.37 -3.81 6.93
C LEU A 198 -0.01 -4.40 7.34
N SER A 199 0.81 -4.77 6.36
CA SER A 199 2.22 -5.06 6.59
C SER A 199 3.04 -4.58 5.41
N HIS A 200 4.31 -4.24 5.64
CA HIS A 200 5.18 -3.98 4.50
C HIS A 200 5.53 -5.29 3.75
N SER A 201 5.56 -6.46 4.42
CA SER A 201 5.95 -7.73 3.79
C SER A 201 4.82 -8.74 3.63
N PRO A 202 4.72 -9.47 2.49
CA PRO A 202 3.88 -10.66 2.41
C PRO A 202 4.35 -11.79 3.33
N ASP A 203 5.58 -11.71 3.87
CA ASP A 203 6.10 -12.67 4.83
C ASP A 203 5.31 -12.69 6.14
N GLN A 204 4.52 -11.64 6.43
CA GLN A 204 3.63 -11.56 7.60
C GLN A 204 2.29 -12.28 7.43
N LEU A 205 2.10 -13.03 6.34
CA LEU A 205 0.90 -13.87 6.17
C LEU A 205 0.65 -14.84 7.33
N PRO A 206 1.65 -15.51 7.95
CA PRO A 206 1.43 -16.32 9.14
C PRO A 206 0.89 -15.52 10.34
N TRP A 207 1.39 -14.29 10.55
CA TRP A 207 0.88 -13.39 11.59
C TRP A 207 -0.58 -13.02 11.34
N ALA A 208 -0.91 -12.60 10.11
CA ALA A 208 -2.28 -12.23 9.75
C ALA A 208 -3.26 -13.40 9.91
N ARG A 209 -2.83 -14.62 9.57
CA ARG A 209 -3.63 -15.83 9.79
C ARG A 209 -3.80 -16.15 11.27
N GLY A 210 -2.76 -15.93 12.08
CA GLY A 210 -2.82 -16.10 13.54
C GLY A 210 -3.84 -15.16 14.21
N LEU A 211 -3.99 -13.94 13.69
CA LEU A 211 -5.03 -12.99 14.12
C LEU A 211 -6.39 -13.20 13.44
N ALA A 212 -6.49 -14.19 12.54
CA ALA A 212 -7.67 -14.46 11.72
C ALA A 212 -8.18 -13.18 11.00
N LEU A 213 -7.25 -12.43 10.39
CA LEU A 213 -7.57 -11.28 9.56
C LEU A 213 -8.30 -11.73 8.30
N ASP A 214 -9.30 -10.97 7.85
CA ASP A 214 -10.02 -11.25 6.60
C ASP A 214 -9.18 -10.84 5.39
N LEU A 215 -8.49 -9.71 5.49
CA LEU A 215 -7.69 -9.12 4.42
C LEU A 215 -6.34 -8.63 4.95
N LEU A 216 -5.25 -9.01 4.28
CA LEU A 216 -3.90 -8.48 4.49
C LEU A 216 -3.46 -7.70 3.25
N LEU A 217 -3.03 -6.46 3.43
CA LEU A 217 -2.41 -5.62 2.40
C LEU A 217 -0.90 -5.59 2.61
N ALA A 218 -0.12 -5.92 1.58
CA ALA A 218 1.33 -6.00 1.64
C ALA A 218 2.05 -5.38 0.43
N GLY A 219 3.31 -4.98 0.60
CA GLY A 219 4.20 -4.43 -0.44
C GLY A 219 5.53 -5.18 -0.54
N HIS A 220 6.64 -4.43 -0.57
CA HIS A 220 8.04 -4.85 -0.43
C HIS A 220 8.65 -5.62 -1.61
N THR A 221 7.84 -6.43 -2.28
CA THR A 221 8.36 -7.39 -3.27
C THR A 221 8.57 -6.82 -4.66
N HIS A 222 8.03 -5.62 -4.93
CA HIS A 222 8.14 -4.93 -6.21
C HIS A 222 7.69 -5.74 -7.43
N GLY A 223 6.85 -6.77 -7.28
CA GLY A 223 6.56 -7.67 -8.42
C GLY A 223 7.76 -8.48 -8.89
N GLY A 224 8.87 -8.49 -8.13
CA GLY A 224 10.17 -9.03 -8.52
C GLY A 224 11.01 -8.11 -9.42
N GLN A 225 10.53 -6.91 -9.77
CA GLN A 225 11.12 -5.92 -10.70
C GLN A 225 11.34 -6.38 -12.15
N VAL A 226 11.64 -7.66 -12.38
CA VAL A 226 11.91 -8.27 -13.69
C VAL A 226 10.99 -9.47 -13.86
N ARG A 227 10.12 -9.43 -14.86
CA ARG A 227 9.15 -10.50 -15.13
C ARG A 227 9.35 -11.08 -16.52
N PHE A 228 9.74 -12.35 -16.57
CA PHE A 228 9.88 -13.05 -17.84
C PHE A 228 8.50 -13.45 -18.40
N PRO A 229 8.30 -13.36 -19.73
CA PRO A 229 7.09 -13.89 -20.34
C PRO A 229 6.92 -15.37 -19.96
N LEU A 230 5.68 -15.77 -19.66
CA LEU A 230 5.25 -17.12 -19.23
C LEU A 230 5.79 -17.60 -17.87
N ILE A 231 6.99 -17.19 -17.47
CA ILE A 231 7.64 -17.62 -16.22
C ILE A 231 7.28 -16.69 -15.05
N GLY A 232 7.11 -15.39 -15.31
CA GLY A 232 6.89 -14.38 -14.28
C GLY A 232 8.19 -13.99 -13.55
N PRO A 233 8.10 -13.50 -12.30
CA PRO A 233 9.27 -13.14 -11.50
C PRO A 233 10.02 -14.38 -11.00
N ILE A 234 11.36 -14.33 -11.07
CA ILE A 234 12.24 -15.40 -10.58
C ILE A 234 12.73 -15.09 -9.17
N VAL A 235 13.03 -13.82 -8.88
CA VAL A 235 13.56 -13.36 -7.60
C VAL A 235 12.64 -12.26 -7.06
N ALA A 236 12.37 -12.32 -5.76
CA ALA A 236 11.71 -11.27 -5.00
C ALA A 236 12.26 -11.29 -3.57
N PRO A 237 12.32 -10.13 -2.87
CA PRO A 237 12.79 -10.06 -1.49
C PRO A 237 11.73 -10.63 -0.53
N SER A 238 11.60 -11.95 -0.48
CA SER A 238 10.66 -12.66 0.41
C SER A 238 11.24 -14.02 0.78
N ARG A 239 10.96 -14.49 2.01
CA ARG A 239 11.32 -15.87 2.41
C ARG A 239 10.63 -16.94 1.57
N TYR A 240 9.58 -16.58 0.84
CA TYR A 240 8.84 -17.46 -0.06
C TYR A 240 9.29 -17.32 -1.52
N GLY A 241 10.42 -16.65 -1.78
CA GLY A 241 10.90 -16.35 -3.12
C GLY A 241 9.89 -15.53 -3.91
N SER A 242 9.70 -15.83 -5.18
CA SER A 242 8.76 -15.11 -6.05
C SER A 242 7.29 -15.51 -5.88
N ARG A 243 6.97 -16.45 -4.98
CA ARG A 243 5.60 -16.97 -4.78
C ARG A 243 4.58 -15.87 -4.49
N PHE A 244 4.99 -14.87 -3.70
CA PHE A 244 4.14 -13.76 -3.29
C PHE A 244 4.64 -12.43 -3.88
N ALA A 245 5.18 -12.44 -5.11
CA ALA A 245 5.75 -11.25 -5.72
C ALA A 245 4.72 -10.16 -6.04
N SER A 246 3.47 -10.51 -6.37
CA SER A 246 2.38 -9.54 -6.62
C SER A 246 1.04 -10.24 -6.79
N GLY A 247 -0.06 -9.57 -6.49
CA GLY A 247 -1.40 -10.03 -6.78
C GLY A 247 -2.15 -10.52 -5.54
N VAL A 248 -3.18 -11.34 -5.76
CA VAL A 248 -4.12 -11.76 -4.71
C VAL A 248 -3.91 -13.24 -4.38
N PHE A 249 -3.80 -13.55 -3.09
CA PHE A 249 -3.52 -14.88 -2.58
C PHE A 249 -4.49 -15.27 -1.48
N ALA A 250 -5.22 -16.37 -1.66
CA ALA A 250 -6.10 -16.92 -0.64
C ALA A 250 -5.36 -17.96 0.22
N ARG A 251 -5.27 -17.72 1.53
CA ARG A 251 -4.79 -18.68 2.54
C ARG A 251 -5.65 -18.57 3.79
N ALA A 252 -6.68 -19.41 3.84
CA ALA A 252 -7.69 -19.40 4.91
C ALA A 252 -7.07 -19.24 6.32
N PRO A 253 -7.63 -18.34 7.15
CA PRO A 253 -8.83 -17.53 6.91
C PRO A 253 -8.61 -16.24 6.12
N THR A 254 -7.37 -15.94 5.71
CA THR A 254 -6.96 -14.61 5.20
C THR A 254 -6.86 -14.57 3.68
N LEU A 255 -7.39 -13.51 3.09
CA LEU A 255 -7.06 -13.07 1.73
C LEU A 255 -5.91 -12.07 1.80
N MET A 256 -4.91 -12.17 0.93
CA MET A 256 -3.77 -11.25 0.90
C MET A 256 -3.66 -10.58 -0.46
N HIS A 257 -3.47 -9.27 -0.49
CA HIS A 257 -3.09 -8.52 -1.69
C HIS A 257 -1.65 -8.01 -1.54
N VAL A 258 -0.78 -8.37 -2.49
CA VAL A 258 0.60 -7.88 -2.57
C VAL A 258 0.73 -6.89 -3.72
N SER A 259 1.09 -5.65 -3.39
CA SER A 259 1.35 -4.58 -4.34
C SER A 259 2.70 -4.78 -5.04
N ARG A 260 2.78 -4.39 -6.32
CA ARG A 260 4.05 -4.19 -7.03
C ARG A 260 4.75 -2.89 -6.65
N GLY A 261 4.07 -2.02 -5.93
CA GLY A 261 4.59 -0.73 -5.52
C GLY A 261 4.61 0.31 -6.64
N ILE A 262 4.81 1.58 -6.25
CA ILE A 262 4.81 2.74 -7.17
C ILE A 262 6.20 2.99 -7.76
N ALA A 263 7.25 2.77 -6.97
CA ALA A 263 8.62 3.02 -7.40
C ALA A 263 9.58 2.00 -6.78
N GLY A 264 10.87 2.29 -6.79
CA GLY A 264 11.93 1.46 -6.25
C GLY A 264 13.20 2.29 -6.11
N THR A 265 14.15 1.82 -5.30
CA THR A 265 15.47 2.47 -5.18
C THR A 265 16.32 2.45 -6.44
N HIS A 266 15.97 1.55 -7.35
CA HIS A 266 16.54 1.47 -8.69
C HIS A 266 15.38 1.63 -9.67
N PRO A 267 15.49 2.48 -10.70
CA PRO A 267 14.40 2.74 -11.62
C PRO A 267 14.35 1.66 -12.72
N LEU A 268 14.22 0.40 -12.29
CA LEU A 268 14.16 -0.77 -13.15
C LEU A 268 12.88 -1.57 -12.88
N ARG A 269 12.03 -1.65 -13.89
CA ARG A 269 10.74 -2.32 -13.91
C ARG A 269 10.57 -3.05 -15.24
N TRP A 270 11.33 -4.11 -15.47
CA TRP A 270 11.33 -4.82 -16.74
C TRP A 270 10.09 -5.73 -16.86
N ARG A 271 9.15 -5.36 -17.73
CA ARG A 271 7.82 -6.00 -17.88
C ARG A 271 7.04 -6.10 -16.56
N CYS A 272 7.24 -5.12 -15.69
CA CYS A 272 6.72 -5.11 -14.34
C CYS A 272 6.24 -3.71 -13.98
N LEU A 273 5.17 -3.26 -14.63
CA LEU A 273 4.55 -1.97 -14.35
C LEU A 273 4.39 -1.71 -12.84
N PRO A 274 4.82 -0.52 -12.35
CA PRO A 274 4.30 0.05 -11.12
C PRO A 274 2.78 0.02 -11.09
N GLU A 275 2.19 -0.10 -9.90
CA GLU A 275 0.74 -0.22 -9.79
C GLU A 275 0.11 0.62 -8.67
N VAL A 276 -1.11 1.05 -8.94
CA VAL A 276 -2.05 1.59 -7.97
C VAL A 276 -3.31 0.72 -8.05
N SER A 277 -3.84 0.26 -6.92
CA SER A 277 -4.94 -0.72 -6.91
C SER A 277 -6.15 -0.24 -6.13
N LEU A 278 -7.31 -0.19 -6.77
CA LEU A 278 -8.61 -0.13 -6.13
C LEU A 278 -9.13 -1.54 -5.86
N LEU A 279 -9.32 -1.87 -4.59
CA LEU A 279 -9.82 -3.15 -4.12
C LEU A 279 -11.28 -2.99 -3.71
N THR A 280 -12.21 -3.59 -4.44
CA THR A 280 -13.62 -3.63 -4.06
C THR A 280 -13.90 -4.95 -3.37
N LEU A 281 -14.40 -4.89 -2.13
CA LEU A 281 -14.68 -6.08 -1.33
C LEU A 281 -16.04 -6.68 -1.70
N HIS A 282 -16.10 -8.01 -1.72
CA HIS A 282 -17.32 -8.78 -1.92
C HIS A 282 -17.39 -9.92 -0.91
N SER A 283 -18.61 -10.31 -0.58
CA SER A 283 -18.87 -11.44 0.31
C SER A 283 -19.10 -12.76 -0.42
#